data_AF-A0A841JSP1-F1
#
_entry.id   AF-A0A841JSP1-F1
#
_cell.length_a   1.000
_cell.length_b   1.000
_cell.length_c   1.000
_cell.angle_alpha   90.00
_cell.angle_beta   90.00
_cell.angle_gamma   90.00
#
_symmetry.space_group_name_H-M   'P 1'
#
loop_
_entity.id
_entity.type
_entity.pdbx_description
1 polymer ?
#
loop_
_entity_poly.entity_id
_entity_poly.type
_entity_poly.pdbx_seq_one_letter_code
_entity_poly.pdbx_strand_id
1 'polypeptide(L)'
;MKKTFLLITCVLSIQSVSFAQKGDYKTMLNKVESHGKVTGDSTTIKVDSLTNPNNFHYTYTDKNIDFTIYRGVTEFYFDLKNNSGQTLKILWDDAAYINTDGTTNKVIHTGVKFIDRNNSQPATSIINGAKISDIVAPTNNVYYSSGSYGGWEQLPLLPKPKRHTDPQYNNTQIKILLPISIDGASIEYIFTMNVKWAEEIKKKKS
;
A
#
# COMPACT_ATOMS: atom_id res chain seq x y z
N MET A 1 -56.68 0.14 53.93
CA MET A 1 -55.97 -0.91 53.16
C MET A 1 -55.30 -0.24 51.96
N LYS A 2 -54.00 0.05 52.06
CA LYS A 2 -53.22 0.73 51.00
C LYS A 2 -52.65 -0.35 50.06
N LYS A 3 -52.99 -0.30 48.78
CA LYS A 3 -52.42 -1.18 47.74
C LYS A 3 -51.22 -0.46 47.12
N THR A 4 -50.01 -0.89 47.46
CA THR A 4 -48.77 -0.46 46.83
C THR A 4 -48.55 -1.25 45.54
N PHE A 5 -48.49 -0.54 44.41
CA PHE A 5 -48.07 -1.07 43.11
C PHE A 5 -46.54 -1.10 43.08
N LEU A 6 -45.94 -2.29 42.90
CA LEU A 6 -44.50 -2.45 42.70
C LEU A 6 -44.24 -2.51 41.19
N LEU A 7 -43.68 -1.44 40.62
CA LEU A 7 -43.30 -1.38 39.21
C LEU A 7 -41.90 -2.00 39.07
N ILE A 8 -41.81 -3.19 38.48
CA ILE A 8 -40.53 -3.85 38.16
C ILE A 8 -40.07 -3.31 36.81
N THR A 9 -39.09 -2.41 36.81
CA THR A 9 -38.40 -1.95 35.61
C THR A 9 -37.35 -2.99 35.19
N CYS A 10 -37.71 -3.82 34.22
CA CYS A 10 -36.79 -4.76 33.59
C CYS A 10 -35.83 -3.96 32.67
N VAL A 11 -34.60 -3.72 33.13
CA VAL A 11 -33.53 -3.15 32.31
C VAL A 11 -33.02 -4.26 31.39
N LEU A 12 -33.55 -4.34 30.18
CA LEU A 12 -32.97 -5.14 29.11
C LEU A 12 -31.64 -4.49 28.72
N SER A 13 -30.54 -5.01 29.26
CA SER A 13 -29.21 -4.74 28.72
C SER A 13 -29.18 -5.28 27.30
N ILE A 14 -29.26 -4.38 26.32
CA ILE A 14 -28.97 -4.70 24.93
C ILE A 14 -27.47 -5.04 24.90
N GLN A 15 -27.14 -6.32 25.08
CA GLN A 15 -25.84 -6.81 24.67
C GLN A 15 -25.83 -6.62 23.15
N SER A 16 -25.09 -5.61 22.69
CA SER A 16 -24.82 -5.42 21.28
C SER A 16 -24.19 -6.70 20.77
N VAL A 17 -24.98 -7.48 20.04
CA VAL A 17 -24.49 -8.65 19.32
C VAL A 17 -23.50 -8.10 18.31
N SER A 18 -22.21 -8.18 18.65
CA SER A 18 -21.12 -7.73 17.78
C SER A 18 -21.05 -8.72 16.63
N PHE A 19 -21.86 -8.48 15.60
CA PHE A 19 -21.79 -9.22 14.35
C PHE A 19 -20.35 -9.15 13.84
N ALA A 20 -19.76 -10.31 13.55
CA ALA A 20 -18.39 -10.41 13.05
C ALA A 20 -18.24 -9.57 11.77
N GLN A 21 -17.64 -8.39 11.88
CA GLN A 21 -17.32 -7.55 10.74
C GLN A 21 -16.18 -8.21 9.97
N LYS A 22 -16.49 -8.66 8.76
CA LYS A 22 -15.50 -9.11 7.78
C LYS A 22 -15.12 -7.88 6.95
N GLY A 23 -13.83 -7.67 6.72
CA GLY A 23 -13.32 -6.52 5.97
C GLY A 23 -11.86 -6.73 5.59
N ASP A 24 -11.30 -5.74 4.89
CA ASP A 24 -9.88 -5.71 4.52
C ASP A 24 -9.36 -4.28 4.58
N TYR A 25 -8.05 -4.13 4.73
CA TYR A 25 -7.43 -2.82 4.59
C TYR A 25 -7.41 -2.40 3.13
N LYS A 26 -7.58 -1.11 2.88
CA LYS A 26 -7.41 -0.44 1.60
C LYS A 26 -6.32 0.62 1.74
N THR A 27 -5.52 0.77 0.71
CA THR A 27 -4.44 1.76 0.63
C THR A 27 -4.82 2.80 -0.40
N MET A 28 -4.70 4.07 -0.05
CA MET A 28 -5.08 5.18 -0.93
C MET A 28 -3.90 6.12 -1.11
N LEU A 29 -3.49 6.39 -2.35
CA LEU A 29 -2.45 7.38 -2.60
C LEU A 29 -3.00 8.75 -2.20
N ASN A 30 -2.36 9.36 -1.20
CA ASN A 30 -2.84 10.60 -0.60
C ASN A 30 -1.93 11.78 -0.93
N LYS A 31 -0.63 11.52 -1.06
CA LYS A 31 0.37 12.57 -1.25
C LYS A 31 1.54 12.04 -2.08
N VAL A 32 2.04 12.86 -2.99
CA VAL A 32 3.31 12.66 -3.68
C VAL A 32 4.21 13.86 -3.39
N GLU A 33 5.43 13.58 -2.95
CA GLU A 33 6.45 14.61 -2.75
C GLU A 33 7.59 14.39 -3.75
N SER A 34 8.07 15.47 -4.36
CA SER A 34 9.29 15.49 -5.16
C SER A 34 10.09 16.76 -4.86
N HIS A 35 11.42 16.63 -4.82
CA HIS A 35 12.32 17.73 -4.40
C HIS A 35 11.95 18.35 -3.05
N GLY A 36 11.48 17.53 -2.09
CA GLY A 36 11.03 17.99 -0.78
C GLY A 36 9.76 18.86 -0.79
N LYS A 37 9.04 18.92 -1.91
CA LYS A 37 7.79 19.67 -2.06
C LYS A 37 6.65 18.73 -2.36
N VAL A 38 5.45 19.05 -1.88
CA VAL A 38 4.24 18.33 -2.27
C VAL A 38 3.94 18.67 -3.73
N THR A 39 3.99 17.66 -4.58
CA THR A 39 3.70 17.78 -6.02
C THR A 39 2.50 16.96 -6.44
N GLY A 40 1.96 16.11 -5.56
CA GLY A 40 0.69 15.40 -5.74
C GLY A 40 -0.15 15.40 -4.46
N ASP A 41 -1.44 15.64 -4.61
CA ASP A 41 -2.46 15.68 -3.54
C ASP A 41 -3.85 15.27 -4.10
N SER A 42 -4.91 15.49 -3.33
CA SER A 42 -6.29 15.13 -3.73
C SER A 42 -6.79 15.78 -5.02
N THR A 43 -6.16 16.86 -5.50
CA THR A 43 -6.57 17.56 -6.73
C THR A 43 -5.90 17.01 -7.98
N THR A 44 -4.73 16.42 -7.82
CA THR A 44 -3.86 15.95 -8.91
C THR A 44 -3.81 14.43 -9.01
N ILE A 45 -3.95 13.74 -7.88
CA ILE A 45 -4.06 12.28 -7.81
C ILE A 45 -5.45 11.87 -8.30
N LYS A 46 -5.50 11.00 -9.31
CA LYS A 46 -6.76 10.46 -9.84
C LYS A 46 -6.89 8.99 -9.46
N VAL A 47 -8.12 8.54 -9.30
CA VAL A 47 -8.44 7.12 -9.12
C VAL A 47 -8.94 6.56 -10.44
N ASP A 48 -8.17 5.67 -11.05
CA ASP A 48 -8.68 4.87 -12.16
C ASP A 48 -9.66 3.83 -11.59
N SER A 49 -10.94 4.12 -11.80
CA SER A 49 -12.07 3.34 -11.27
C SER A 49 -12.43 2.16 -12.17
N LEU A 50 -11.77 2.01 -13.33
CA LEU A 50 -12.12 1.04 -14.36
C LEU A 50 -11.58 -0.37 -14.07
N THR A 51 -10.65 -0.53 -13.13
CA THR A 51 -9.85 -1.76 -12.99
C THR A 51 -10.36 -2.76 -11.94
N ASN A 52 -10.91 -2.34 -10.79
CA ASN A 52 -11.62 -3.21 -9.84
C ASN A 52 -12.19 -2.35 -8.68
N PRO A 53 -13.46 -2.49 -8.27
CA PRO A 53 -13.97 -1.77 -7.08
C PRO A 53 -13.23 -2.14 -5.79
N ASN A 54 -12.45 -3.24 -5.78
CA ASN A 54 -11.70 -3.71 -4.62
C ASN A 54 -10.20 -3.40 -4.67
N ASN A 55 -9.66 -2.91 -5.79
CA ASN A 55 -8.26 -2.53 -5.94
C ASN A 55 -8.17 -1.23 -6.74
N PHE A 56 -8.03 -0.11 -6.05
CA PHE A 56 -7.97 1.20 -6.70
C PHE A 56 -6.58 1.46 -7.25
N HIS A 57 -6.53 1.82 -8.53
CA HIS A 57 -5.31 2.27 -9.18
C HIS A 57 -5.25 3.78 -9.06
N TYR A 58 -4.19 4.29 -8.42
CA TYR A 58 -3.97 5.72 -8.26
C TYR A 58 -2.98 6.20 -9.30
N THR A 59 -3.34 7.27 -10.00
CA THR A 59 -2.48 7.87 -11.02
C THR A 59 -2.01 9.24 -10.59
N TYR A 60 -0.76 9.54 -10.93
CA TYR A 60 -0.06 10.78 -10.67
C TYR A 60 0.74 11.15 -11.92
N THR A 61 0.66 12.41 -12.35
CA THR A 61 1.43 12.92 -13.49
C THR A 61 2.08 14.23 -13.10
N ASP A 62 3.35 14.38 -13.44
CA ASP A 62 4.07 15.64 -13.45
C ASP A 62 4.79 15.85 -14.80
N LYS A 63 5.71 16.82 -14.84
CA LYS A 63 6.49 17.11 -16.05
C LYS A 63 7.47 16.00 -16.45
N ASN A 64 7.85 15.12 -15.53
CA ASN A 64 8.88 14.10 -15.71
C ASN A 64 8.28 12.70 -15.90
N ILE A 65 7.17 12.40 -15.23
CA ILE A 65 6.61 11.04 -15.14
C ILE A 65 5.08 10.99 -15.25
N ASP A 66 4.57 9.91 -15.84
CA ASP A 66 3.24 9.40 -15.54
C ASP A 66 3.41 8.15 -14.67
N PHE A 67 2.75 8.11 -13.52
CA PHE A 67 2.89 7.05 -12.52
C PHE A 67 1.54 6.51 -12.11
N THR A 68 1.36 5.20 -12.19
CA THR A 68 0.19 4.49 -11.67
C THR A 68 0.64 3.55 -10.58
N ILE A 69 -0.05 3.49 -9.44
CA ILE A 69 0.27 2.57 -8.35
C ILE A 69 -0.98 1.93 -7.76
N TYR A 70 -0.88 0.66 -7.41
CA TYR A 70 -1.90 -0.07 -6.69
C TYR A 70 -1.27 -1.13 -5.78
N ARG A 71 -2.04 -1.57 -4.79
CA ARG A 71 -1.56 -2.53 -3.79
C ARG A 71 -1.83 -3.96 -4.24
N GLY A 72 -0.82 -4.81 -4.10
CA GLY A 72 -0.92 -6.27 -4.04
C GLY A 72 -1.06 -6.81 -2.62
N VAL A 73 -1.01 -8.13 -2.45
CA VAL A 73 -1.03 -8.71 -1.09
C VAL A 73 0.29 -8.45 -0.38
N THR A 74 1.39 -8.61 -1.10
CA THR A 74 2.75 -8.68 -0.56
C THR A 74 3.67 -7.57 -1.10
N GLU A 75 3.21 -6.80 -2.10
CA GLU A 75 3.95 -5.75 -2.79
C GLU A 75 3.03 -4.63 -3.29
N PHE A 76 3.60 -3.51 -3.71
CA PHE A 76 2.92 -2.54 -4.56
C PHE A 76 3.31 -2.76 -6.01
N TYR A 77 2.32 -2.73 -6.90
CA TYR A 77 2.55 -2.72 -8.34
C TYR A 77 2.52 -1.28 -8.82
N PHE A 78 3.37 -0.96 -9.78
CA PHE A 78 3.33 0.34 -10.43
C PHE A 78 3.63 0.28 -11.92
N ASP A 79 3.08 1.26 -12.64
CA ASP A 79 3.49 1.61 -13.99
C ASP A 79 4.17 2.97 -13.94
N LEU A 80 5.34 3.10 -14.55
CA LEU A 80 6.08 4.35 -14.69
C LEU A 80 6.36 4.61 -16.16
N LYS A 81 5.88 5.73 -16.69
CA LYS A 81 6.23 6.23 -18.02
C LYS A 81 7.10 7.46 -17.89
N ASN A 82 8.16 7.51 -18.69
CA ASN A 82 9.10 8.62 -18.74
C ASN A 82 8.62 9.70 -19.72
N ASN A 83 8.42 10.91 -19.21
CA ASN A 83 8.03 12.11 -19.97
C ASN A 83 9.12 13.20 -19.95
N SER A 84 10.29 12.94 -19.36
CA SER A 84 11.32 13.95 -19.04
C SER A 84 12.14 14.46 -20.24
N GLY A 85 11.94 13.92 -21.44
CA GLY A 85 12.76 14.25 -22.61
C GLY A 85 14.15 13.59 -22.60
N GLN A 86 14.57 13.00 -21.48
CA GLN A 86 15.87 12.36 -21.29
C GLN A 86 15.70 10.89 -20.85
N THR A 87 16.80 10.14 -20.73
CA THR A 87 16.74 8.80 -20.12
C THR A 87 16.60 8.94 -18.60
N LEU A 88 15.60 8.27 -18.06
CA LEU A 88 15.32 8.17 -16.64
C LEU A 88 15.93 6.89 -16.08
N LYS A 89 16.50 6.93 -14.87
CA LYS A 89 16.96 5.73 -14.15
C LYS A 89 16.28 5.61 -12.79
N ILE A 90 15.68 4.45 -12.49
CA ILE A 90 15.24 4.12 -11.13
C ILE A 90 16.46 3.62 -10.36
N LEU A 91 16.82 4.27 -9.25
CA LEU A 91 17.96 3.89 -8.41
C LEU A 91 17.47 2.96 -7.28
N TRP A 92 17.51 1.65 -7.52
CA TRP A 92 16.91 0.67 -6.62
C TRP A 92 17.62 0.51 -5.27
N ASP A 93 18.94 0.71 -5.23
CA ASP A 93 19.72 0.64 -4.00
C ASP A 93 19.32 1.68 -2.95
N ASP A 94 18.77 2.81 -3.41
CA ASP A 94 18.30 3.92 -2.57
C ASP A 94 16.77 3.89 -2.39
N ALA A 95 16.06 2.99 -3.07
CA ALA A 95 14.62 2.85 -2.95
C ALA A 95 14.24 2.20 -1.62
N ALA A 96 13.14 2.67 -1.03
CA ALA A 96 12.75 2.25 0.31
C ALA A 96 11.24 2.13 0.50
N TYR A 97 10.86 1.18 1.35
CA TYR A 97 9.51 1.00 1.86
C TYR A 97 9.47 1.39 3.33
N ILE A 98 8.65 2.37 3.67
CA ILE A 98 8.44 2.84 5.03
C ILE A 98 7.11 2.26 5.52
N ASN A 99 7.17 1.44 6.56
CA ASN A 99 6.02 0.76 7.12
C ASN A 99 5.18 1.70 8.01
N THR A 100 4.02 1.21 8.45
CA THR A 100 3.03 1.94 9.26
C THR A 100 3.54 2.44 10.61
N ASP A 101 4.61 1.84 11.13
CA ASP A 101 5.32 2.24 12.36
C ASP A 101 6.50 3.20 12.09
N GLY A 102 6.73 3.58 10.84
CA GLY A 102 7.85 4.43 10.42
C GLY A 102 9.16 3.68 10.16
N THR A 103 9.20 2.35 10.32
CA THR A 103 10.40 1.56 10.03
C THR A 103 10.69 1.56 8.52
N THR A 104 11.96 1.80 8.18
CA THR A 104 12.43 1.83 6.79
C THR A 104 12.98 0.46 6.40
N ASN A 105 12.58 -0.02 5.24
CA ASN A 105 12.95 -1.33 4.71
C ASN A 105 13.51 -1.17 3.29
N LYS A 106 14.59 -1.89 2.98
CA LYS A 106 15.04 -2.06 1.60
C LYS A 106 13.96 -2.76 0.79
N VAL A 107 13.95 -2.52 -0.52
CA VAL A 107 12.96 -3.11 -1.42
C VAL A 107 13.62 -4.07 -2.41
N ILE A 108 12.83 -4.98 -2.95
CA ILE A 108 13.13 -5.70 -4.19
C ILE A 108 12.13 -5.31 -5.26
N HIS A 109 12.57 -5.39 -6.51
CA HIS A 109 11.73 -5.20 -7.69
C HIS A 109 11.72 -6.48 -8.56
N THR A 110 10.99 -6.46 -9.68
CA THR A 110 10.79 -7.60 -10.57
C THR A 110 12.12 -8.13 -11.09
N GLY A 111 12.31 -9.45 -11.01
CA GLY A 111 13.51 -10.14 -11.51
C GLY A 111 14.59 -10.39 -10.44
N VAL A 112 14.45 -9.80 -9.25
CA VAL A 112 15.36 -10.06 -8.13
C VAL A 112 14.98 -11.35 -7.42
N LYS A 113 15.94 -12.26 -7.29
CA LYS A 113 15.74 -13.51 -6.55
C LYS A 113 15.68 -13.22 -5.06
N PHE A 114 14.80 -13.91 -4.34
CA PHE A 114 14.65 -13.75 -2.89
C PHE A 114 15.91 -14.05 -2.07
N ILE A 115 16.79 -14.91 -2.57
CA ILE A 115 18.09 -15.17 -1.96
C ILE A 115 19.04 -13.96 -2.07
N ASP A 116 18.88 -13.14 -3.10
CA ASP A 116 19.68 -11.96 -3.41
C ASP A 116 19.04 -10.66 -2.91
N ARG A 117 17.94 -10.74 -2.14
CA ARG A 117 17.11 -9.58 -1.77
C ARG A 117 17.85 -8.44 -1.06
N ASN A 118 18.98 -8.74 -0.42
CA ASN A 118 19.78 -7.74 0.30
C ASN A 118 20.99 -7.24 -0.49
N ASN A 119 21.24 -7.80 -1.68
CA ASN A 119 22.33 -7.42 -2.56
C ASN A 119 22.00 -6.11 -3.29
N SER A 120 23.02 -5.51 -3.89
CA SER A 120 22.85 -4.34 -4.77
C SER A 120 22.00 -4.71 -5.99
N GLN A 121 21.05 -3.83 -6.31
CA GLN A 121 20.12 -3.93 -7.41
C GLN A 121 20.43 -2.83 -8.43
N PRO A 122 20.97 -3.20 -9.62
CA PRO A 122 21.36 -2.23 -10.64
C PRO A 122 20.18 -1.37 -11.09
N ALA A 123 20.46 -0.09 -11.37
CA ALA A 123 19.43 0.84 -11.80
C ALA A 123 18.74 0.43 -13.12
N THR A 124 17.41 0.58 -13.16
CA THR A 124 16.63 0.35 -14.38
C THR A 124 16.57 1.61 -15.22
N SER A 125 16.98 1.54 -16.49
CA SER A 125 16.92 2.67 -17.43
C SER A 125 15.64 2.65 -18.26
N ILE A 126 15.00 3.80 -18.41
CA ILE A 126 13.77 4.00 -19.18
C ILE A 126 14.00 5.19 -20.12
N ILE A 127 14.09 4.94 -21.42
CA ILE A 127 14.25 6.02 -22.40
C ILE A 127 13.00 6.90 -22.48
N ASN A 128 13.14 8.14 -22.96
CA ASN A 128 12.02 9.07 -23.10
C ASN A 128 10.86 8.46 -23.89
N GLY A 129 9.63 8.65 -23.41
CA GLY A 129 8.40 8.12 -24.01
C GLY A 129 8.13 6.63 -23.72
N ALA A 130 9.12 5.87 -23.22
CA ALA A 130 8.94 4.48 -22.83
C ALA A 130 8.32 4.35 -21.43
N LYS A 131 7.84 3.15 -21.12
CA LYS A 131 7.25 2.80 -19.83
C LYS A 131 7.80 1.48 -19.28
N ILE A 132 7.71 1.31 -17.98
CA ILE A 132 7.93 0.05 -17.27
C ILE A 132 6.73 -0.26 -16.37
N SER A 133 6.45 -1.55 -16.20
CA SER A 133 5.58 -2.07 -15.15
C SER A 133 6.46 -2.88 -14.20
N ASP A 134 6.45 -2.56 -12.91
CA ASP A 134 7.31 -3.20 -11.91
C ASP A 134 6.64 -3.25 -10.53
N ILE A 135 7.32 -3.79 -9.54
CA ILE A 135 6.86 -3.92 -8.16
C ILE A 135 7.83 -3.27 -7.18
N VAL A 136 7.29 -2.93 -6.01
CA VAL A 136 8.06 -2.59 -4.81
C VAL A 136 7.63 -3.53 -3.70
N ALA A 137 8.52 -4.43 -3.29
CA ALA A 137 8.28 -5.38 -2.22
C ALA A 137 9.33 -5.21 -1.10
N PRO A 138 8.94 -5.08 0.18
CA PRO A 138 9.91 -4.94 1.26
C PRO A 138 10.69 -6.25 1.48
N THR A 139 12.01 -6.15 1.48
CA THR A 139 12.95 -7.27 1.72
C THR A 139 12.70 -8.01 3.03
N ASN A 140 12.32 -7.27 4.08
CA ASN A 140 12.04 -7.83 5.41
C ASN A 140 10.78 -8.71 5.45
N ASN A 141 9.89 -8.59 4.46
CA ASN A 141 8.76 -9.49 4.35
C ASN A 141 9.15 -10.83 3.72
N VAL A 142 10.32 -10.94 3.11
CA VAL A 142 10.78 -12.16 2.44
C VAL A 142 11.63 -12.99 3.39
N TYR A 143 11.23 -14.24 3.62
CA TYR A 143 11.93 -15.17 4.50
C TYR A 143 11.98 -16.57 3.91
N TYR A 144 12.93 -17.38 4.39
CA TYR A 144 13.02 -18.78 4.03
C TYR A 144 12.44 -19.63 5.15
N SER A 145 11.42 -20.42 4.84
CA SER A 145 10.81 -21.41 5.72
C SER A 145 11.54 -22.75 5.55
N SER A 146 12.08 -23.31 6.62
CA SER A 146 12.82 -24.57 6.59
C SER A 146 11.90 -25.79 6.76
N GLY A 147 12.27 -26.93 6.16
CA GLY A 147 11.59 -28.22 6.34
C GLY A 147 11.36 -28.96 5.02
N SER A 148 10.76 -30.15 5.07
CA SER A 148 10.53 -30.98 3.87
C SER A 148 9.65 -30.33 2.80
N TYR A 149 8.85 -29.33 3.19
CA TYR A 149 8.03 -28.50 2.29
C TYR A 149 8.39 -27.01 2.43
N GLY A 150 9.61 -26.74 2.87
CA GLY A 150 10.15 -25.39 3.03
C GLY A 150 10.37 -24.69 1.70
N GLY A 151 10.56 -23.37 1.76
CA GLY A 151 10.72 -22.54 0.58
C GLY A 151 10.80 -21.06 0.95
N TRP A 152 10.98 -20.23 -0.08
CA TRP A 152 10.88 -18.79 0.09
C TRP A 152 9.42 -18.37 0.19
N GLU A 153 9.11 -17.56 1.20
CA GLU A 153 7.78 -17.04 1.48
C GLU A 153 7.84 -15.51 1.63
N GLN A 154 6.69 -14.86 1.44
CA GLN A 154 6.56 -13.41 1.59
C GLN A 154 5.37 -13.07 2.49
N LEU A 155 5.62 -12.24 3.51
CA LEU A 155 4.59 -11.71 4.40
C LEU A 155 3.76 -10.65 3.67
N PRO A 156 2.43 -10.58 3.92
CA PRO A 156 1.60 -9.54 3.36
C PRO A 156 2.03 -8.16 3.88
N LEU A 157 1.87 -7.11 3.06
CA LEU A 157 2.20 -5.73 3.43
C LEU A 157 1.42 -5.26 4.67
N LEU A 158 0.17 -5.73 4.78
CA LEU A 158 -0.69 -5.50 5.91
C LEU A 158 -1.20 -6.86 6.39
N PRO A 159 -1.16 -7.14 7.70
CA PRO A 159 -1.61 -8.42 8.20
C PRO A 159 -3.09 -8.62 7.91
N LYS A 160 -3.47 -9.89 7.67
CA LYS A 160 -4.88 -10.23 7.54
C LYS A 160 -5.59 -9.88 8.85
N PRO A 161 -6.73 -9.17 8.79
CA PRO A 161 -7.47 -8.82 9.99
C PRO A 161 -7.91 -10.10 10.71
N LYS A 162 -7.69 -10.14 12.02
CA LYS A 162 -8.25 -11.20 12.86
C LYS A 162 -9.73 -10.90 13.09
N ARG A 163 -10.55 -11.95 13.21
CA ARG A 163 -11.96 -11.78 13.57
C ARG A 163 -12.02 -11.15 14.97
N HIS A 164 -12.91 -10.17 15.17
CA HIS A 164 -13.16 -9.52 16.47
C HIS A 164 -11.99 -8.69 17.03
N THR A 165 -11.04 -8.27 16.20
CA THR A 165 -10.02 -7.29 16.60
C THR A 165 -10.25 -5.98 15.86
N ASP A 166 -10.12 -4.87 16.57
CA ASP A 166 -10.14 -3.55 15.95
C ASP A 166 -9.07 -3.45 14.87
N PRO A 167 -9.36 -2.75 13.75
CA PRO A 167 -8.43 -2.63 12.65
C PRO A 167 -7.26 -1.71 13.03
N GLN A 168 -6.20 -2.30 13.61
CA GLN A 168 -5.03 -1.60 14.17
C GLN A 168 -4.32 -0.64 13.21
N TYR A 169 -4.38 -0.91 11.90
CA TYR A 169 -3.71 -0.08 10.89
C TYR A 169 -4.62 0.99 10.28
N ASN A 170 -5.85 1.14 10.77
CA ASN A 170 -6.76 2.16 10.28
C ASN A 170 -6.21 3.56 10.60
N ASN A 171 -6.20 4.46 9.61
CA ASN A 171 -5.63 5.80 9.69
C ASN A 171 -4.10 5.86 9.83
N THR A 172 -3.39 4.77 9.52
CA THR A 172 -1.92 4.79 9.42
C THR A 172 -1.46 5.12 8.00
N GLN A 173 -0.14 5.24 7.81
CA GLN A 173 0.46 5.56 6.52
C GLN A 173 1.58 4.60 6.17
N ILE A 174 1.64 4.21 4.91
CA ILE A 174 2.80 3.55 4.29
C ILE A 174 3.43 4.56 3.34
N LYS A 175 4.76 4.57 3.23
CA LYS A 175 5.44 5.38 2.20
C LYS A 175 6.34 4.53 1.32
N ILE A 176 6.46 4.93 0.06
CA ILE A 176 7.41 4.38 -0.89
C ILE A 176 8.30 5.52 -1.36
N LEU A 177 9.60 5.39 -1.14
CA LEU A 177 10.62 6.24 -1.71
C LEU A 177 11.13 5.57 -2.99
N LEU A 178 10.99 6.27 -4.11
CA LEU A 178 11.50 5.86 -5.42
C LEU A 178 12.43 6.94 -5.97
N PRO A 179 13.75 6.80 -5.79
CA PRO A 179 14.72 7.75 -6.31
C PRO A 179 14.89 7.57 -7.81
N ILE A 180 14.80 8.68 -8.53
CA ILE A 180 14.81 8.72 -9.97
C ILE A 180 15.92 9.68 -10.42
N SER A 181 16.87 9.17 -11.20
CA SER A 181 17.91 9.99 -11.81
C SER A 181 17.53 10.39 -13.24
N ILE A 182 17.62 11.69 -13.52
CA ILE A 182 17.43 12.27 -14.85
C ILE A 182 18.65 13.15 -15.12
N ASP A 183 19.41 12.86 -16.18
CA ASP A 183 20.65 13.60 -16.52
C ASP A 183 21.67 13.67 -15.36
N GLY A 184 21.75 12.60 -14.56
CA GLY A 184 22.63 12.54 -13.40
C GLY A 184 22.11 13.23 -12.14
N ALA A 185 21.09 14.08 -12.22
CA ALA A 185 20.42 14.66 -11.06
C ALA A 185 19.43 13.66 -10.45
N SER A 186 19.51 13.44 -9.13
CA SER A 186 18.58 12.55 -8.41
C SER A 186 17.37 13.31 -7.87
N ILE A 187 16.18 12.76 -8.11
CA ILE A 187 14.89 13.24 -7.65
C ILE A 187 14.26 12.16 -6.77
N GLU A 188 14.04 12.47 -5.51
CA GLU A 188 13.31 11.59 -4.60
C GLU A 188 11.80 11.75 -4.81
N TYR A 189 11.14 10.71 -5.31
CA TYR A 189 9.69 10.64 -5.31
C TYR A 189 9.21 9.86 -4.08
N ILE A 190 8.41 10.50 -3.22
CA ILE A 190 7.83 9.87 -2.02
C ILE A 190 6.32 9.76 -2.20
N PHE A 191 5.83 8.53 -2.32
CA PHE A 191 4.41 8.20 -2.42
C PHE A 191 3.88 7.84 -1.04
N THR A 192 2.97 8.64 -0.49
CA THR A 192 2.35 8.38 0.82
C THR A 192 0.96 7.77 0.63
N MET A 193 0.80 6.55 1.10
CA MET A 193 -0.44 5.77 1.07
C MET A 193 -1.13 5.84 2.43
N ASN A 194 -2.36 6.35 2.49
CA ASN A 194 -3.20 6.23 3.68
C ASN A 194 -3.82 4.83 3.74
N VAL A 195 -3.78 4.20 4.91
CA VAL A 195 -4.40 2.91 5.17
C VAL A 195 -5.77 3.12 5.84
N LYS A 196 -6.81 2.53 5.26
CA LYS A 196 -8.19 2.59 5.79
C LYS A 196 -8.80 1.20 5.87
N TRP A 197 -9.58 0.96 6.92
CA TRP A 197 -10.41 -0.23 7.01
C TRP A 197 -11.64 -0.11 6.10
N ALA A 198 -11.93 -1.14 5.33
CA ALA A 198 -13.17 -1.24 4.55
C ALA A 198 -13.94 -2.50 4.95
N GLU A 199 -15.17 -2.32 5.43
CA GLU A 199 -16.07 -3.42 5.76
C GLU A 199 -16.65 -4.06 4.49
N GLU A 200 -16.76 -5.40 4.50
CA GLU A 200 -17.40 -6.15 3.44
C GLU A 200 -18.93 -6.04 3.60
N ILE A 201 -19.56 -5.28 2.71
CA ILE A 201 -21.03 -5.21 2.67
C ILE A 201 -21.53 -6.52 2.04
N LYS A 202 -22.10 -7.42 2.86
CA LYS A 202 -22.84 -8.58 2.34
C LYS A 202 -24.04 -8.07 1.54
N LYS A 203 -24.01 -8.18 0.21
CA LYS A 203 -25.22 -8.04 -0.61
C LYS A 203 -26.23 -9.09 -0.13
N LYS A 204 -27.38 -8.66 0.38
CA LYS A 204 -28.53 -9.56 0.60
C LYS A 204 -28.82 -10.24 -0.73
N LYS A 205 -28.74 -11.57 -0.78
CA LYS A 205 -29.37 -12.33 -1.86
C LYS A 205 -30.87 -12.03 -1.75
N SER A 206 -31.45 -11.46 -2.81
CA SER A 206 -32.90 -11.34 -2.98
C SER A 206 -33.52 -12.70 -3.15
#